data_AF-A0A0B2UKS9-F1
#
_entry.id   AF-A0A0B2UKS9-F1
#
_cell.length_a   1.000
_cell.length_b   1.000
_cell.length_c   1.000
_cell.angle_alpha   90.00
_cell.angle_beta   90.00
_cell.angle_gamma   90.00
#
_symmetry.space_group_name_H-M   'P 1'
#
loop_
_entity.id
_entity.type
_entity.pdbx_description
1 polymer ?
#
loop_
_entity_poly.entity_id
_entity_poly.type
_entity_poly.pdbx_seq_one_letter_code
_entity_poly.pdbx_strand_id
1 'polypeptide(L)'
;MGKIKLNFRLSFLILLLAFTYVSSFAKYVSPTDSDIRSVYTYSMLVLSMLSVLYLILSIAYRGHVIYDTQTIKLIEECQNKKFCKKCINYRPERAHHCSSCGHCIKKMDHHCFWINNCVNYDNQGHFIRFLLFSALANFVVFLSAAAKCVQILVYGISLESKKDYYILILCGMSSMVLTVITSIFLYLQMRLAILNITFIEELKQNDLSRFQGISSSKSPYDRGVLGNLMDVLGPVRTLFLIGPFENGMIFPETSPRHPSFHEYYV
;
A
#
# COMPACT_ATOMS: atom_id res chain seq x y z
N MET A 1 9.97 26.25 -16.49
CA MET A 1 8.59 25.95 -16.94
C MET A 1 8.24 24.52 -16.56
N GLY A 2 7.52 24.34 -15.46
CA GLY A 2 7.15 23.03 -14.93
C GLY A 2 6.01 22.41 -15.74
N LYS A 3 6.29 21.29 -16.41
CA LYS A 3 5.28 20.49 -17.10
C LYS A 3 4.87 19.31 -16.22
N ILE A 4 3.56 19.06 -16.19
CA ILE A 4 2.85 17.92 -15.57
C ILE A 4 2.55 18.10 -14.07
N LYS A 5 1.51 18.89 -13.73
CA LYS A 5 0.86 18.85 -12.40
C LYS A 5 -0.68 18.78 -12.47
N LEU A 6 -1.26 18.41 -13.63
CA LEU A 6 -2.72 18.40 -13.82
C LEU A 6 -3.39 17.01 -13.83
N ASN A 7 -2.64 15.91 -14.02
CA ASN A 7 -3.26 14.58 -14.20
C ASN A 7 -3.45 13.76 -12.91
N PHE A 8 -2.75 14.06 -11.83
CA PHE A 8 -2.80 13.22 -10.63
C PHE A 8 -4.06 13.46 -9.76
N ARG A 9 -4.51 14.72 -9.69
CA ARG A 9 -5.72 15.11 -8.92
C ARG A 9 -6.98 14.47 -9.51
N LEU A 10 -6.98 14.24 -10.83
CA LEU A 10 -8.11 13.67 -11.55
C LEU A 10 -8.19 12.15 -11.38
N SER A 11 -7.08 11.40 -11.45
CA SER A 11 -7.09 9.94 -11.24
C SER A 11 -7.47 9.53 -9.81
N PHE A 12 -7.06 10.32 -8.82
CA PHE A 12 -7.43 10.12 -7.42
C PHE A 12 -8.91 10.42 -7.15
N LEU A 13 -9.43 11.51 -7.72
CA LEU A 13 -10.86 11.84 -7.68
C LEU A 13 -11.69 10.80 -8.43
N ILE A 14 -11.19 10.27 -9.55
CA ILE A 14 -11.83 9.18 -10.32
C ILE A 14 -11.85 7.88 -9.53
N LEU A 15 -10.79 7.54 -8.78
CA LEU A 15 -10.77 6.38 -7.88
C LEU A 15 -11.73 6.57 -6.70
N LEU A 16 -11.78 7.75 -6.10
CA LEU A 16 -12.72 8.10 -5.03
C LEU A 16 -14.18 8.10 -5.52
N LEU A 17 -14.42 8.56 -6.74
CA LEU A 17 -15.72 8.53 -7.41
C LEU A 17 -16.12 7.13 -7.85
N ALA A 18 -15.17 6.31 -8.33
CA ALA A 18 -15.32 4.87 -8.61
C ALA A 18 -15.69 4.07 -7.34
N PHE A 19 -15.46 4.67 -6.17
CA PHE A 19 -15.66 4.04 -4.89
C PHE A 19 -17.03 4.37 -4.27
N THR A 20 -17.53 5.60 -4.49
CA THR A 20 -18.96 5.94 -4.37
C THR A 20 -19.83 5.29 -5.48
N TYR A 21 -19.20 4.84 -6.57
CA TYR A 21 -19.83 4.15 -7.70
C TYR A 21 -20.40 2.78 -7.29
N VAL A 22 -19.63 1.98 -6.54
CA VAL A 22 -20.00 0.59 -6.17
C VAL A 22 -21.25 0.52 -5.28
N SER A 23 -21.46 1.49 -4.37
CA SER A 23 -22.69 1.56 -3.56
C SER A 23 -23.92 1.97 -4.37
N SER A 24 -23.74 2.72 -5.46
CA SER A 24 -24.83 3.22 -6.31
C SER A 24 -25.31 2.19 -7.34
N PHE A 25 -24.44 1.27 -7.77
CA PHE A 25 -24.79 0.13 -8.64
C PHE A 25 -25.14 -1.15 -7.89
N ALA A 26 -25.12 -1.10 -6.55
CA ALA A 26 -25.52 -2.21 -5.70
C ALA A 26 -26.92 -2.73 -6.05
N LYS A 27 -27.86 -1.94 -6.60
CA LYS A 27 -29.18 -2.48 -7.04
C LYS A 27 -29.05 -3.66 -8.02
N TYR A 28 -28.06 -3.65 -8.91
CA TYR A 28 -27.94 -4.62 -10.00
C TYR A 28 -27.20 -5.90 -9.61
N VAL A 29 -26.36 -5.78 -8.59
CA VAL A 29 -25.46 -6.83 -8.11
C VAL A 29 -25.91 -7.36 -6.75
N SER A 30 -26.76 -6.61 -6.04
CA SER A 30 -27.32 -6.99 -4.75
C SER A 30 -28.20 -8.23 -4.86
N PRO A 31 -28.21 -9.07 -3.82
CA PRO A 31 -29.22 -10.10 -3.61
C PRO A 31 -30.65 -9.56 -3.76
N THR A 32 -31.55 -10.42 -4.24
CA THR A 32 -32.98 -10.11 -4.41
C THR A 32 -33.72 -10.03 -3.07
N ASP A 33 -33.34 -10.90 -2.14
CA ASP A 33 -33.82 -10.92 -0.76
C ASP A 33 -33.50 -9.60 -0.04
N SER A 34 -34.48 -9.01 0.62
CA SER A 34 -34.36 -7.69 1.26
C SER A 34 -33.39 -7.68 2.44
N ASP A 35 -33.37 -8.75 3.22
CA ASP A 35 -32.54 -8.85 4.42
C ASP A 35 -31.09 -9.03 4.00
N ILE A 36 -30.83 -9.95 3.05
CA ILE A 36 -29.50 -10.19 2.50
C ILE A 36 -28.98 -8.93 1.78
N ARG A 37 -29.85 -8.22 1.04
CA ARG A 37 -29.51 -6.94 0.40
C ARG A 37 -29.03 -5.90 1.41
N SER A 38 -29.73 -5.74 2.53
CA SER A 38 -29.34 -4.76 3.54
C SER A 38 -27.96 -5.06 4.11
N VAL A 39 -27.70 -6.32 4.48
CA VAL A 39 -26.41 -6.79 5.01
C VAL A 39 -25.30 -6.57 3.98
N TYR A 40 -25.54 -6.93 2.72
CA TYR A 40 -24.60 -6.68 1.61
C TYR A 40 -24.27 -5.18 1.48
N THR A 41 -25.30 -4.32 1.44
CA THR A 41 -25.11 -2.87 1.30
C THR A 41 -24.31 -2.27 2.46
N TYR A 42 -24.64 -2.63 3.71
CA TYR A 42 -23.88 -2.15 4.87
C TYR A 42 -22.43 -2.66 4.87
N SER A 43 -22.23 -3.94 4.52
CA SER A 43 -20.88 -4.53 4.45
C SER A 43 -20.02 -3.83 3.40
N MET A 44 -20.59 -3.59 2.21
CA MET A 44 -19.92 -2.87 1.14
C MET A 44 -19.63 -1.43 1.54
N LEU A 45 -20.56 -0.73 2.18
CA LEU A 45 -20.34 0.63 2.68
C LEU A 45 -19.17 0.67 3.69
N VAL A 46 -19.11 -0.29 4.62
CA VAL A 46 -18.03 -0.36 5.63
C VAL A 46 -16.68 -0.66 4.98
N LEU A 47 -16.58 -1.73 4.17
CA LEU A 47 -15.36 -2.05 3.42
C LEU A 47 -14.90 -0.85 2.60
N SER A 48 -15.88 -0.14 2.04
CA SER A 48 -15.63 1.07 1.34
C SER A 48 -15.02 2.15 2.23
N MET A 49 -15.73 2.61 3.25
CA MET A 49 -15.25 3.69 4.12
C MET A 49 -13.87 3.40 4.69
N LEU A 50 -13.57 2.14 5.03
CA LEU A 50 -12.24 1.72 5.49
C LEU A 50 -11.16 1.89 4.42
N SER A 51 -11.39 1.43 3.19
CA SER A 51 -10.42 1.62 2.10
C SER A 51 -10.13 3.10 1.85
N VAL A 52 -11.17 3.94 1.78
CA VAL A 52 -11.01 5.40 1.57
C VAL A 52 -10.24 6.04 2.72
N LEU A 53 -10.59 5.69 3.97
CA LEU A 53 -9.87 6.16 5.14
C LEU A 53 -8.38 5.83 5.04
N TYR A 54 -8.03 4.58 4.78
CA TYR A 54 -6.63 4.16 4.71
C TYR A 54 -5.89 4.73 3.49
N LEU A 55 -6.59 4.98 2.39
CA LEU A 55 -6.03 5.70 1.24
C LEU A 55 -5.70 7.15 1.60
N ILE A 56 -6.61 7.85 2.29
CA ILE A 56 -6.38 9.22 2.77
C ILE A 56 -5.19 9.24 3.72
N LEU A 57 -5.13 8.32 4.67
CA LEU A 57 -3.99 8.21 5.60
C LEU A 57 -2.68 7.93 4.84
N SER A 58 -2.71 7.09 3.81
CA SER A 58 -1.53 6.82 2.95
C SER A 58 -1.00 8.08 2.23
N ILE A 59 -1.88 9.00 1.89
CA ILE A 59 -1.54 10.28 1.25
C ILE A 59 -1.12 11.34 2.27
N ALA A 60 -1.79 11.36 3.43
CA ALA A 60 -1.53 12.32 4.50
C ALA A 60 -0.15 12.12 5.12
N TYR A 61 0.23 10.88 5.43
CA TYR A 61 1.51 10.55 6.01
C TYR A 61 2.60 10.45 4.94
N ARG A 62 3.49 11.46 4.90
CA ARG A 62 4.51 11.59 3.84
C ARG A 62 5.87 10.98 4.17
N GLY A 63 6.17 10.68 5.43
CA GLY A 63 7.46 10.10 5.79
C GLY A 63 8.65 11.03 5.62
N HIS A 64 8.46 12.35 5.52
CA HIS A 64 9.57 13.28 5.33
C HIS A 64 10.47 13.27 6.56
N VAL A 65 11.79 13.23 6.34
CA VAL A 65 12.77 13.47 7.41
C VAL A 65 12.76 14.97 7.74
N ILE A 66 12.41 15.32 8.98
CA ILE A 66 12.45 16.69 9.49
C ILE A 66 13.79 16.87 10.20
N TYR A 67 14.60 17.82 9.76
CA TYR A 67 15.94 18.06 10.31
C TYR A 67 15.90 19.07 11.47
N ASP A 68 15.30 18.67 12.59
CA ASP A 68 15.37 19.43 13.85
C ASP A 68 16.58 19.00 14.71
N THR A 69 16.83 19.72 15.80
CA THR A 69 17.98 19.46 16.68
C THR A 69 17.99 18.03 17.24
N GLN A 70 16.82 17.46 17.54
CA GLN A 70 16.72 16.12 18.09
C GLN A 70 17.03 15.07 17.01
N THR A 71 16.48 15.25 15.81
CA THR A 71 16.71 14.38 14.66
C THR A 71 18.18 14.38 14.24
N ILE A 72 18.82 15.55 14.23
CA ILE A 72 20.26 15.65 13.91
C ILE A 72 21.08 14.85 14.93
N LYS A 73 20.80 14.98 16.23
CA LYS A 73 21.47 14.18 17.27
C LYS A 73 21.30 12.67 17.05
N LEU A 74 20.07 12.23 16.77
CA LEU A 74 19.79 10.81 16.48
C LEU A 74 20.56 10.34 15.24
N ILE A 75 20.64 11.14 14.19
CA ILE A 75 21.42 10.82 12.98
C ILE A 75 22.91 10.78 13.28
N GLU A 76 23.40 11.62 14.19
CA GLU A 76 24.81 11.64 14.58
C GLU A 76 25.25 10.37 15.29
N GLU A 77 24.36 9.79 16.10
CA GLU A 77 24.54 8.51 16.81
C GLU A 77 24.48 7.28 15.88
N CYS A 78 23.88 7.41 14.70
CA CYS A 78 23.84 6.33 13.72
C CYS A 78 25.24 6.02 13.14
N GLN A 79 25.69 4.78 13.28
CA GLN A 79 27.01 4.33 12.83
C GLN A 79 27.23 4.50 11.30
N ASN A 80 26.19 4.29 10.49
CA ASN A 80 26.28 4.29 9.01
C ASN A 80 25.48 5.45 8.38
N LYS A 81 25.68 6.68 8.87
CA LYS A 81 24.99 7.87 8.33
C LYS A 81 25.52 8.26 6.95
N LYS A 82 24.62 8.47 5.98
CA LYS A 82 24.98 8.85 4.61
C LYS A 82 24.60 10.29 4.32
N PHE A 83 25.43 11.02 3.58
CA PHE A 83 25.09 12.40 3.21
C PHE A 83 24.18 12.47 1.98
N CYS A 84 23.08 13.22 2.08
CA CYS A 84 22.23 13.56 0.94
C CYS A 84 22.64 14.90 0.35
N LYS A 85 23.25 14.90 -0.85
CA LYS A 85 23.66 16.13 -1.54
C LYS A 85 22.50 17.08 -1.88
N LYS A 86 21.28 16.55 -2.09
CA LYS A 86 20.09 17.34 -2.45
C LYS A 86 19.43 18.01 -1.25
N CYS A 87 19.42 17.35 -0.09
CA CYS A 87 18.88 17.90 1.16
C CYS A 87 19.96 18.58 2.02
N ILE A 88 21.25 18.46 1.64
CA ILE A 88 22.41 19.01 2.35
C ILE A 88 22.41 18.58 3.83
N ASN A 89 22.07 17.33 4.09
CA ASN A 89 21.98 16.76 5.42
C ASN A 89 22.33 15.27 5.39
N TYR A 90 22.74 14.72 6.53
CA TYR A 90 22.87 13.28 6.70
C TYR A 90 21.48 12.64 6.76
N ARG A 91 21.28 11.54 6.03
CA ARG A 91 20.04 10.77 6.07
C ARG A 91 20.11 9.69 7.15
N PRO A 92 19.01 9.47 7.89
CA PRO A 92 18.87 8.32 8.79
C PRO A 92 19.05 6.99 8.08
N GLU A 93 19.14 5.93 8.86
CA GLU A 93 19.17 4.58 8.33
C GLU A 93 17.90 4.26 7.53
N ARG A 94 18.03 3.46 6.45
CA ARG A 94 16.95 3.09 5.53
C ARG A 94 16.24 4.26 4.83
N ALA A 95 16.68 5.51 5.07
CA ALA A 95 16.11 6.68 4.42
C ALA A 95 16.72 6.91 3.04
N HIS A 96 15.88 7.30 2.08
CA HIS A 96 16.31 7.60 0.71
C HIS A 96 15.72 8.92 0.22
N HIS A 97 16.44 9.63 -0.65
CA HIS A 97 15.94 10.86 -1.24
C HIS A 97 15.07 10.53 -2.45
N CYS A 98 13.80 10.92 -2.40
CA CYS A 98 12.90 10.78 -3.53
C CYS A 98 12.93 12.07 -4.36
N SER A 99 13.33 11.98 -5.63
CA SER A 99 13.33 13.12 -6.56
C SER A 99 11.93 13.69 -6.81
N SER A 100 10.91 12.85 -6.85
CA SER A 100 9.52 13.27 -7.07
C SER A 100 8.95 14.03 -5.86
N CYS A 101 9.27 13.61 -4.64
CA CYS A 101 8.86 14.30 -3.40
C CYS A 101 9.77 15.47 -3.03
N GLY A 102 11.03 15.47 -3.50
CA GLY A 102 12.04 16.50 -3.20
C GLY A 102 12.63 16.42 -1.78
N HIS A 103 12.37 15.34 -1.04
CA HIS A 103 12.77 15.18 0.35
C HIS A 103 13.41 13.80 0.59
N CYS A 104 14.21 13.69 1.66
CA CYS A 104 14.55 12.40 2.24
C CYS A 104 13.32 11.81 2.93
N ILE A 105 13.07 10.53 2.68
CA ILE A 105 11.91 9.79 3.15
C ILE A 105 12.38 8.68 4.08
N LYS A 106 11.81 8.60 5.30
CA LYS A 106 12.08 7.59 6.33
C LYS A 106 11.67 6.19 5.85
N LYS A 107 12.55 5.18 6.02
CA LYS A 107 12.34 3.79 5.54
C LYS A 107 11.63 3.76 4.18
N MET A 108 12.22 4.42 3.19
CA MET A 108 11.56 4.61 1.90
C MET A 108 11.42 3.25 1.20
N ASP A 109 10.19 2.89 0.85
CA ASP A 109 9.91 1.68 0.07
C ASP A 109 9.98 2.00 -1.43
N HIS A 110 9.06 2.83 -1.91
CA HIS A 110 9.04 3.31 -3.28
C HIS A 110 8.26 4.62 -3.41
N HIS A 111 8.43 5.33 -4.52
CA HIS A 111 7.52 6.41 -4.88
C HIS A 111 6.33 5.83 -5.64
N CYS A 112 5.14 5.87 -5.04
CA CYS A 112 3.94 5.31 -5.63
C CYS A 112 3.21 6.38 -6.43
N PHE A 113 3.18 6.21 -7.74
CA PHE A 113 2.52 7.15 -8.64
C PHE A 113 1.00 7.18 -8.47
N TRP A 114 0.39 6.15 -7.88
CA TRP A 114 -1.07 6.07 -7.65
C TRP A 114 -1.56 6.94 -6.50
N ILE A 115 -0.71 7.16 -5.49
CA ILE A 115 -1.00 8.04 -4.34
C ILE A 115 -0.20 9.35 -4.42
N ASN A 116 0.66 9.51 -5.43
CA ASN A 116 1.60 10.63 -5.62
C ASN A 116 2.32 10.99 -4.33
N ASN A 117 2.74 9.94 -3.65
CA ASN A 117 3.41 10.00 -2.37
C ASN A 117 4.33 8.79 -2.28
N CYS A 118 5.36 8.87 -1.44
CA CYS A 118 6.17 7.71 -1.14
C CYS A 118 5.42 6.77 -0.20
N VAL A 119 5.53 5.47 -0.47
CA VAL A 119 5.29 4.44 0.55
C VAL A 119 6.55 4.38 1.42
N ASN A 120 6.37 4.52 2.73
CA ASN A 120 7.41 4.83 3.70
C ASN A 120 7.03 4.31 5.10
N TYR A 121 7.91 4.53 6.08
CA TYR A 121 7.66 4.12 7.47
C TYR A 121 6.28 4.49 8.01
N ASP A 122 5.86 5.75 7.85
CA ASP A 122 4.67 6.30 8.48
C ASP A 122 3.37 5.79 7.83
N ASN A 123 3.44 5.27 6.61
CA ASN A 123 2.24 5.00 5.81
C ASN A 123 2.17 3.60 5.17
N GLN A 124 3.22 2.79 5.23
CA GLN A 124 3.22 1.46 4.61
C GLN A 124 2.08 0.58 5.14
N GLY A 125 1.86 0.58 6.46
CA GLY A 125 0.73 -0.15 7.05
C GLY A 125 -0.64 0.36 6.59
N HIS A 126 -0.80 1.68 6.39
CA HIS A 126 -2.03 2.24 5.82
C HIS A 126 -2.21 1.84 4.36
N PHE A 127 -1.12 1.82 3.58
CA PHE A 127 -1.14 1.40 2.18
C PHE A 127 -1.54 -0.09 2.04
N ILE A 128 -1.00 -0.97 2.89
CA ILE A 128 -1.39 -2.39 2.96
C ILE A 128 -2.88 -2.55 3.26
N ARG A 129 -3.42 -1.81 4.24
CA ARG A 129 -4.84 -1.87 4.60
C ARG A 129 -5.74 -1.36 3.48
N PHE A 130 -5.35 -0.26 2.83
CA PHE A 130 -6.03 0.25 1.64
C PHE A 130 -6.12 -0.83 0.54
N LEU A 131 -5.02 -1.52 0.25
CA LEU A 131 -4.99 -2.60 -0.73
C LEU A 131 -5.91 -3.77 -0.31
N LEU A 132 -5.88 -4.17 0.97
CA LEU A 132 -6.71 -5.23 1.51
C LEU A 132 -8.21 -4.93 1.38
N PHE A 133 -8.67 -3.80 1.92
CA PHE A 133 -10.09 -3.45 1.88
C PHE A 133 -10.58 -3.19 0.45
N SER A 134 -9.73 -2.63 -0.41
CA SER A 134 -10.03 -2.49 -1.84
C SER A 134 -10.16 -3.84 -2.53
N ALA A 135 -9.24 -4.79 -2.29
CA ALA A 135 -9.30 -6.13 -2.87
C ALA A 135 -10.57 -6.87 -2.43
N LEU A 136 -10.91 -6.82 -1.15
CA LEU A 136 -12.13 -7.44 -0.60
C LEU A 136 -13.40 -6.84 -1.20
N ALA A 137 -13.51 -5.51 -1.25
CA ALA A 137 -14.68 -4.84 -1.83
C ALA A 137 -14.85 -5.21 -3.32
N ASN A 138 -13.79 -5.15 -4.11
CA ASN A 138 -13.85 -5.51 -5.54
C ASN A 138 -14.16 -7.00 -5.75
N PHE A 139 -13.62 -7.88 -4.90
CA PHE A 139 -13.87 -9.31 -5.00
C PHE A 139 -15.35 -9.64 -4.75
N VAL A 140 -15.95 -9.02 -3.73
CA VAL A 140 -17.39 -9.18 -3.43
C VAL A 140 -18.27 -8.70 -4.59
N VAL A 141 -17.93 -7.56 -5.21
CA VAL A 141 -18.64 -7.06 -6.40
C VAL A 141 -18.50 -8.02 -7.58
N PHE A 142 -17.29 -8.53 -7.83
CA PHE A 142 -17.04 -9.47 -8.91
C PHE A 142 -17.88 -10.75 -8.76
N LEU A 143 -17.85 -11.37 -7.57
CA LEU A 143 -18.63 -12.58 -7.29
C LEU A 143 -20.13 -12.34 -7.45
N SER A 144 -20.61 -11.21 -6.97
CA SER A 144 -22.03 -10.87 -7.02
C SER A 144 -22.48 -10.57 -8.46
N ALA A 145 -21.62 -9.92 -9.27
CA ALA A 145 -21.87 -9.71 -10.70
C ALA A 145 -21.88 -11.03 -11.47
N ALA A 146 -20.93 -11.93 -11.18
CA ALA A 146 -20.88 -13.27 -11.76
C ALA A 146 -22.13 -14.08 -11.40
N ALA A 147 -22.57 -14.03 -10.13
CA ALA A 147 -23.82 -14.68 -9.70
C ALA A 147 -25.03 -14.13 -10.45
N LYS A 148 -25.10 -12.81 -10.71
CA LYS A 148 -26.17 -12.23 -11.52
C LYS A 148 -26.12 -12.68 -12.98
N CYS A 149 -24.93 -12.80 -13.57
CA CYS A 149 -24.77 -13.38 -14.91
C CYS A 149 -25.26 -14.84 -14.97
N VAL A 150 -24.97 -15.65 -13.96
CA VAL A 150 -25.48 -17.03 -13.86
C VAL A 150 -27.01 -17.04 -13.76
N GLN A 151 -27.59 -16.17 -12.94
CA GLN A 151 -29.05 -16.00 -12.84
C GLN A 151 -29.70 -15.69 -14.20
N ILE A 152 -29.08 -14.80 -14.99
CA ILE A 152 -29.57 -14.42 -16.31
C ILE A 152 -29.46 -15.60 -17.30
N LEU A 153 -28.29 -16.24 -17.37
CA LEU A 153 -27.99 -17.25 -18.38
C LEU A 153 -28.65 -18.61 -18.10
N VAL A 154 -28.75 -19.02 -16.83
CA VAL A 154 -29.23 -20.35 -16.43
C VAL A 154 -30.71 -20.32 -16.06
N TYR A 155 -31.15 -19.28 -15.33
CA TYR A 155 -32.51 -19.20 -14.80
C TYR A 155 -33.41 -18.26 -15.61
N GLY A 156 -32.90 -17.68 -16.71
CA GLY A 156 -33.69 -16.84 -17.62
C GLY A 156 -34.17 -15.52 -17.01
N ILE A 157 -33.54 -15.06 -15.92
CA ILE A 157 -33.91 -13.78 -15.31
C ILE A 157 -33.52 -12.64 -16.26
N SER A 158 -34.47 -11.80 -16.64
CA SER A 158 -34.22 -10.60 -17.45
C SER A 158 -33.98 -9.37 -16.57
N LEU A 159 -33.07 -8.50 -17.01
CA LEU A 159 -32.96 -7.15 -16.44
C LEU A 159 -33.98 -6.20 -17.09
N GLU A 160 -34.33 -5.12 -16.39
CA GLU A 160 -35.35 -4.15 -16.82
C GLU A 160 -35.00 -3.46 -18.14
N SER A 161 -33.71 -3.17 -18.38
CA SER A 161 -33.26 -2.47 -19.58
C SER A 161 -31.95 -3.02 -20.15
N LYS A 162 -31.72 -2.80 -21.45
CA LYS A 162 -30.42 -3.09 -22.10
C LYS A 162 -29.24 -2.38 -21.41
N LYS A 163 -29.47 -1.18 -20.85
CA LYS A 163 -28.45 -0.41 -20.12
C LYS A 163 -27.95 -1.17 -18.89
N ASP A 164 -28.84 -1.90 -18.21
CA ASP A 164 -28.50 -2.64 -16.99
C ASP A 164 -27.55 -3.81 -17.29
N TYR A 165 -27.68 -4.45 -18.46
CA TYR A 165 -26.73 -5.46 -18.91
C TYR A 165 -25.33 -4.88 -19.12
N TYR A 166 -25.24 -3.72 -19.79
CA TYR A 166 -23.93 -3.06 -20.00
C TYR A 166 -23.28 -2.65 -18.68
N ILE A 167 -24.07 -2.13 -17.74
CA ILE A 167 -23.59 -1.77 -16.40
C ILE A 167 -23.07 -3.01 -15.66
N LEU A 168 -23.84 -4.10 -15.65
CA LEU A 168 -23.46 -5.35 -14.98
C LEU A 168 -22.11 -5.89 -15.50
N ILE A 169 -21.96 -5.96 -16.83
CA ILE A 169 -20.72 -6.46 -17.45
C ILE A 169 -19.54 -5.53 -17.17
N LEU A 170 -19.73 -4.21 -17.28
CA LEU A 170 -18.67 -3.24 -17.00
C LEU A 170 -18.23 -3.30 -15.53
N CYS A 171 -19.17 -3.38 -14.59
CA CYS A 171 -18.88 -3.53 -13.16
C CYS A 171 -18.18 -4.86 -12.86
N GLY A 172 -18.65 -5.97 -13.43
CA GLY A 172 -18.03 -7.29 -13.24
C GLY A 172 -16.59 -7.34 -13.77
N MET A 173 -16.36 -6.84 -14.98
CA MET A 173 -15.02 -6.84 -15.59
C MET A 173 -14.05 -5.88 -14.89
N SER A 174 -14.49 -4.67 -14.55
CA SER A 174 -13.66 -3.71 -13.82
C SER A 174 -13.28 -4.21 -12.42
N SER A 175 -14.24 -4.76 -11.68
CA SER A 175 -14.00 -5.34 -10.35
C SER A 175 -13.06 -6.55 -10.40
N MET A 176 -13.15 -7.41 -11.42
CA MET A 176 -12.19 -8.50 -11.65
C MET A 176 -10.76 -7.97 -11.82
N VAL A 177 -10.57 -7.00 -12.72
CA VAL A 177 -9.25 -6.42 -13.00
C VAL A 177 -8.68 -5.73 -11.75
N LEU A 178 -9.50 -4.96 -11.05
CA LEU A 178 -9.08 -4.27 -9.82
C LEU A 178 -8.73 -5.26 -8.70
N THR A 179 -9.48 -6.35 -8.55
CA THR A 179 -9.18 -7.41 -7.56
C THR A 179 -7.82 -8.02 -7.84
N VAL A 180 -7.52 -8.37 -9.10
CA VAL A 180 -6.22 -8.96 -9.48
C VAL A 180 -5.07 -7.99 -9.19
N ILE A 181 -5.16 -6.74 -9.65
CA ILE A 181 -4.10 -5.74 -9.46
C ILE A 181 -3.86 -5.46 -7.97
N THR A 182 -4.92 -5.21 -7.20
CA THR A 182 -4.81 -4.92 -5.77
C THR A 182 -4.29 -6.11 -4.98
N SER A 183 -4.65 -7.35 -5.35
CA SER A 183 -4.14 -8.56 -4.71
C SER A 183 -2.65 -8.78 -4.98
N ILE A 184 -2.17 -8.50 -6.20
CA ILE A 184 -0.73 -8.58 -6.53
C ILE A 184 0.06 -7.57 -5.68
N PHE A 185 -0.39 -6.31 -5.63
CA PHE A 185 0.30 -5.31 -4.81
C PHE A 185 0.23 -5.62 -3.30
N LEU A 186 -0.91 -6.15 -2.84
CA LEU A 186 -1.06 -6.60 -1.46
C LEU A 186 -0.06 -7.70 -1.14
N TYR A 187 0.04 -8.72 -2.00
CA TYR A 187 1.00 -9.80 -1.84
C TYR A 187 2.44 -9.28 -1.76
N LEU A 188 2.83 -8.40 -2.68
CA LEU A 188 4.18 -7.82 -2.70
C LEU A 188 4.48 -7.04 -1.42
N GLN A 189 3.58 -6.15 -1.00
CA GLN A 189 3.78 -5.33 0.21
C GLN A 189 3.73 -6.16 1.49
N MET A 190 2.86 -7.17 1.58
CA MET A 190 2.81 -8.09 2.71
C MET A 190 4.08 -8.93 2.80
N ARG A 191 4.64 -9.39 1.68
CA ARG A 191 5.91 -10.13 1.68
C ARG A 191 7.06 -9.25 2.17
N LEU A 192 7.16 -8.02 1.68
CA LEU A 192 8.16 -7.04 2.14
C LEU A 192 8.02 -6.77 3.65
N ALA A 193 6.78 -6.62 4.13
CA ALA A 193 6.49 -6.46 5.56
C ALA A 193 6.89 -7.68 6.38
N ILE A 194 6.56 -8.90 5.93
CA ILE A 194 6.93 -10.16 6.61
C ILE A 194 8.45 -10.34 6.69
N LEU A 195 9.19 -9.90 5.68
CA LEU A 195 10.65 -10.02 5.62
C LEU A 195 11.40 -8.82 6.23
N ASN A 196 10.66 -7.80 6.71
CA ASN A 196 11.19 -6.51 7.16
C ASN A 196 12.26 -5.92 6.23
N ILE A 197 11.97 -5.96 4.93
CA ILE A 197 12.83 -5.42 3.88
C ILE A 197 12.03 -4.42 3.04
N THR A 198 12.65 -3.30 2.67
CA THR A 198 12.05 -2.37 1.70
C THR A 198 12.32 -2.83 0.27
N PHE A 199 11.51 -2.38 -0.68
CA PHE A 199 11.72 -2.65 -2.09
C PHE A 199 13.11 -2.16 -2.57
N ILE A 200 13.59 -1.02 -2.06
CA ILE A 200 14.95 -0.54 -2.37
C ILE A 200 16.03 -1.48 -1.82
N GLU A 201 15.88 -1.98 -0.60
CA GLU A 201 16.79 -2.94 0.01
C GLU A 201 16.83 -4.26 -0.77
N GLU A 202 15.66 -4.76 -1.19
CA GLU A 202 15.56 -5.97 -2.01
C GLU A 202 16.25 -5.81 -3.36
N LEU A 203 16.01 -4.71 -4.08
CA LEU A 203 16.67 -4.45 -5.35
C LEU A 203 18.19 -4.44 -5.21
N LYS A 204 18.71 -3.84 -4.14
CA LYS A 204 20.15 -3.82 -3.85
C LYS A 204 20.71 -5.21 -3.55
N GLN A 205 19.99 -6.02 -2.77
CA GLN A 205 20.40 -7.41 -2.52
C GLN A 205 20.45 -8.22 -3.82
N ASN A 206 19.48 -8.00 -4.72
CA ASN A 206 19.45 -8.65 -6.03
C ASN A 206 20.60 -8.18 -6.94
N ASP A 207 20.95 -6.89 -6.93
CA ASP A 207 22.10 -6.39 -7.68
C ASP A 207 23.41 -6.98 -7.15
N LEU A 208 23.58 -7.04 -5.83
CA LEU A 208 24.76 -7.64 -5.21
C LEU A 208 24.90 -9.14 -5.52
N SER A 209 23.80 -9.89 -5.46
CA SER A 209 23.84 -11.31 -5.80
C SER A 209 24.17 -11.52 -7.28
N ARG A 210 23.59 -10.70 -8.17
CA ARG A 210 23.81 -10.79 -9.62
C ARG A 210 25.22 -10.40 -10.06
N PHE A 211 25.75 -9.30 -9.53
CA PHE A 211 27.02 -8.73 -10.00
C PHE A 211 28.23 -9.16 -9.19
N GLN A 212 28.05 -9.56 -7.93
CA GLN A 212 29.16 -9.91 -7.03
C GLN A 212 29.09 -11.35 -6.49
N GLY A 213 28.04 -12.10 -6.83
CA GLY A 213 27.83 -13.45 -6.29
C GLY A 213 27.54 -13.47 -4.78
N ILE A 214 27.30 -12.31 -4.17
CA ILE A 214 27.04 -12.20 -2.73
C ILE A 214 25.55 -12.44 -2.50
N SER A 215 25.21 -13.64 -2.05
CA SER A 215 23.86 -13.95 -1.59
C SER A 215 23.73 -13.59 -0.11
N SER A 216 23.02 -12.49 0.20
CA SER A 216 22.45 -12.30 1.54
C SER A 216 21.00 -12.76 1.49
N SER A 217 20.64 -13.72 2.34
CA SER A 217 19.30 -14.30 2.32
C SER A 217 18.32 -13.65 3.31
N LYS A 218 18.80 -12.85 4.28
CA LYS A 218 17.96 -12.29 5.35
C LYS A 218 18.21 -10.82 5.60
N SER A 219 17.10 -10.11 5.86
CA SER A 219 17.13 -8.73 6.30
C SER A 219 17.82 -8.63 7.68
N PRO A 220 18.75 -7.67 7.88
CA PRO A 220 19.35 -7.45 9.21
C PRO A 220 18.35 -6.92 10.24
N TYR A 221 17.16 -6.50 9.79
CA TYR A 221 16.05 -6.04 10.63
C TYR A 221 14.99 -7.13 10.88
N ASP A 222 15.23 -8.38 10.46
CA ASP A 222 14.28 -9.48 10.64
C ASP A 222 14.16 -9.87 12.13
N ARG A 223 12.99 -9.62 12.72
CA ARG A 223 12.60 -9.95 14.10
C ARG A 223 11.63 -11.14 14.16
N GLY A 224 11.56 -11.93 13.08
CA GLY A 224 10.55 -12.96 12.88
C GLY A 224 9.21 -12.38 12.40
N VAL A 225 8.36 -13.25 11.84
CA VAL A 225 7.13 -12.86 11.14
C VAL A 225 6.26 -11.89 11.96
N LEU A 226 5.97 -12.23 13.22
CA LEU A 226 5.12 -11.39 14.07
C LEU A 226 5.77 -10.05 14.41
N GLY A 227 7.07 -10.04 14.75
CA GLY A 227 7.80 -8.81 15.05
C GLY A 227 7.85 -7.87 13.84
N ASN A 228 8.10 -8.43 12.66
CA ASN A 228 8.15 -7.67 11.41
C ASN A 228 6.79 -7.09 11.02
N LEU A 229 5.72 -7.88 11.19
CA LEU A 229 4.36 -7.38 11.00
C LEU A 229 4.00 -6.29 12.01
N MET A 230 4.45 -6.40 13.26
CA MET A 230 4.24 -5.35 14.28
C MET A 230 4.97 -4.06 13.94
N ASP A 231 6.18 -4.14 13.39
CA ASP A 231 6.97 -2.98 12.95
C ASP A 231 6.30 -2.19 11.80
N VAL A 232 5.45 -2.84 10.99
CA VAL A 232 4.79 -2.22 9.82
C VAL A 232 3.32 -1.93 10.06
N LEU A 233 2.59 -2.86 10.66
CA LEU A 233 1.14 -2.81 10.85
C LEU A 233 0.72 -2.34 12.25
N GLY A 234 1.67 -2.02 13.13
CA GLY A 234 1.41 -1.62 14.51
C GLY A 234 1.15 -2.82 15.44
N PRO A 235 0.72 -2.61 16.68
CA PRO A 235 0.64 -3.68 17.66
C PRO A 235 -0.62 -4.56 17.48
N VAL A 236 -0.51 -5.84 17.83
CA VAL A 236 -1.62 -6.82 17.76
C VAL A 236 -2.85 -6.36 18.55
N ARG A 237 -2.66 -5.65 19.67
CA ARG A 237 -3.75 -5.14 20.53
C ARG A 237 -4.70 -4.16 19.83
N THR A 238 -4.26 -3.50 18.76
CA THR A 238 -5.11 -2.63 17.95
C THR A 238 -5.66 -3.36 16.73
N LEU A 239 -5.58 -4.70 16.71
CA LEU A 239 -5.90 -5.57 15.57
C LEU A 239 -5.18 -5.14 14.29
N PHE A 240 -3.97 -4.60 14.43
CA PHE A 240 -3.21 -4.03 13.32
C PHE A 240 -3.96 -2.91 12.57
N LEU A 241 -4.90 -2.19 13.19
CA LEU A 241 -5.68 -1.13 12.54
C LEU A 241 -5.03 0.25 12.57
N ILE A 242 -4.01 0.44 13.42
CA ILE A 242 -3.30 1.72 13.62
C ILE A 242 -1.82 1.54 13.27
N GLY A 243 -1.18 2.57 12.71
CA GLY A 243 0.23 2.55 12.31
C GLY A 243 1.22 2.27 13.46
N PRO A 244 2.51 2.06 13.14
CA PRO A 244 3.52 1.87 14.17
C PRO A 244 3.73 3.16 14.98
N PHE A 245 4.10 3.00 16.25
CA PHE A 245 4.19 4.10 17.23
C PHE A 245 5.61 4.65 17.44
N GLU A 246 6.60 4.17 16.69
CA GLU A 246 7.99 4.63 16.83
C GLU A 246 8.30 5.77 15.84
N ASN A 247 9.50 6.35 15.92
CA ASN A 247 9.87 7.52 15.14
C ASN A 247 10.27 7.21 13.68
N GLY A 248 10.57 5.93 13.37
CA GLY A 248 11.03 5.49 12.05
C GLY A 248 12.44 5.96 11.68
N MET A 249 13.27 6.25 12.68
CA MET A 249 14.61 6.82 12.53
C MET A 249 15.72 5.84 12.93
N ILE A 250 15.41 4.92 13.84
CA ILE A 250 16.32 3.89 14.35
C ILE A 250 15.62 2.54 14.18
N PHE A 251 16.36 1.54 13.73
CA PHE A 251 15.85 0.18 13.54
C PHE A 251 16.79 -0.80 14.23
N PRO A 252 16.32 -1.59 15.21
CA PRO A 252 17.17 -2.55 15.90
C PRO A 252 17.62 -3.65 14.93
N GLU A 253 18.92 -3.82 14.78
CA GLU A 253 19.51 -4.93 14.02
C GLU A 253 19.48 -6.21 14.86
N THR A 254 19.06 -7.33 14.26
CA THR A 254 19.02 -8.65 14.91
C THR A 254 20.15 -9.56 14.44
N SER A 255 20.87 -9.19 13.38
CA SER A 255 22.02 -9.92 12.87
C SER A 255 23.08 -8.97 12.30
N PRO A 256 24.39 -9.26 12.47
CA PRO A 256 25.45 -8.42 11.93
C PRO A 256 25.38 -8.36 10.39
N ARG A 257 25.58 -7.16 9.83
CA ARG A 257 25.63 -6.98 8.37
C ARG A 257 26.87 -7.68 7.81
N HIS A 258 26.74 -8.27 6.64
CA HIS A 258 27.92 -8.74 5.91
C HIS A 258 28.77 -7.51 5.47
N PRO A 259 30.11 -7.55 5.55
CA PRO A 259 30.99 -6.38 5.34
C PRO A 259 30.74 -5.63 4.02
N SER A 260 30.48 -6.35 2.93
CA SER A 260 30.13 -5.74 1.64
C SER A 260 28.76 -5.05 1.62
N PHE A 261 27.85 -5.32 2.56
CA PHE A 261 26.62 -4.54 2.70
C PHE A 261 26.86 -3.20 3.40
N HIS A 262 27.95 -3.05 4.16
CA HIS A 262 28.31 -1.74 4.72
C HIS A 262 28.56 -0.74 3.58
N GLU A 263 29.33 -1.09 2.54
CA GLU A 263 29.64 -0.16 1.44
C GLU A 263 28.43 0.18 0.54
N TYR A 264 27.42 -0.70 0.44
CA TYR A 264 26.25 -0.51 -0.43
C TYR A 264 25.01 0.05 0.32
N TYR A 265 25.04 -0.09 1.64
CA TYR A 265 24.35 0.77 2.60
C TYR A 265 25.25 1.90 3.13
N VAL A 266 26.30 2.30 2.37
CA VAL A 266 27.06 3.59 2.40
C VAL A 266 26.89 4.40 1.11
#